data_AF-A0A7W0FBV2-F1
#
_entry.id   AF-A0A7W0FBV2-F1
#
_cell.length_a   1.000
_cell.length_b   1.000
_cell.length_c   1.000
_cell.angle_alpha   90.00
_cell.angle_beta   90.00
_cell.angle_gamma   90.00
#
_symmetry.space_group_name_H-M   'P 1'
#
loop_
_entity.id
_entity.type
_entity.pdbx_description
1 polymer ?
#
loop_
_entity_poly.entity_id
_entity_poly.type
_entity_poly.pdbx_seq_one_letter_code
_entity_poly.pdbx_strand_id
1 'polypeptide(L)'
;LVKGGEGGFSDEIMATIEMTDMAISTSGDYERYFIIEGKRYHHILNPKTGYPAEECRSVSIIAKDGSVTDPFSTGIFILGAEKGIKLLEEMGIDGIIVDKNGKIHTTPNLRGKLEIIGDSQRQKRTD
;
A
#
# COMPACT_ATOMS: atom_id res chain seq x y z
N LEU A 1 9.31 2.72 0.69
CA LEU A 1 8.35 3.57 -0.07
C LEU A 1 7.39 4.22 0.90
N VAL A 2 7.70 5.44 1.36
CA VAL A 2 6.82 6.34 2.12
C VAL A 2 7.30 7.77 1.86
N LYS A 3 6.39 8.71 1.62
CA LYS A 3 6.62 10.15 1.87
C LYS A 3 5.32 10.72 2.45
N GLY A 4 5.41 11.42 3.58
CA GLY A 4 4.29 12.14 4.18
C GLY A 4 4.77 13.30 5.03
N GLY A 5 4.17 14.48 4.82
CA GLY A 5 4.49 15.73 5.50
C GLY A 5 4.01 15.83 6.95
N GLU A 6 4.36 16.96 7.57
CA GLU A 6 4.36 17.27 9.00
C GLU A 6 3.09 16.85 9.76
N GLY A 7 3.24 15.82 10.60
CA GLY A 7 2.18 15.32 11.46
C GLY A 7 2.51 13.95 12.09
N GLY A 8 3.57 13.88 12.90
CA GLY A 8 3.72 12.83 13.92
C GLY A 8 3.86 11.37 13.46
N PHE A 9 4.13 11.10 12.18
CA PHE A 9 4.67 9.80 11.75
C PHE A 9 6.16 9.99 11.51
N SER A 10 7.00 9.19 12.16
CA SER A 10 8.39 9.12 11.75
C SER A 10 8.44 8.68 10.28
N ASP A 11 9.32 9.30 9.48
CA ASP A 11 9.66 8.88 8.11
C ASP A 11 10.40 7.53 8.15
N GLU A 12 9.76 6.54 8.75
CA GLU A 12 10.27 5.20 8.89
C GLU A 12 9.98 4.44 7.61
N ILE A 13 11.06 4.00 6.97
CA ILE A 13 10.98 3.09 5.85
C ILE A 13 10.40 1.78 6.37
N MET A 14 9.20 1.43 5.90
CA MET A 14 8.54 0.18 6.28
C MET A 14 9.24 -1.04 5.66
N ALA A 15 9.59 -0.94 4.39
CA ALA A 15 10.24 -2.01 3.65
C ALA A 15 11.05 -1.49 2.45
N THR A 16 12.04 -2.28 2.06
CA THR A 16 12.89 -2.10 0.88
C THR A 16 12.79 -3.31 -0.05
N ILE A 17 12.92 -3.04 -1.34
CA ILE A 17 12.97 -4.05 -2.39
C ILE A 17 13.95 -3.60 -3.46
N GLU A 18 14.80 -4.51 -3.92
CA GLU A 18 15.70 -4.28 -5.04
C GLU A 18 14.98 -4.64 -6.35
N MET A 19 15.08 -3.75 -7.35
CA MET A 19 14.37 -3.87 -8.63
C MET A 19 15.26 -3.42 -9.78
N THR A 20 15.23 -4.17 -10.88
CA THR A 20 15.92 -3.85 -12.14
C THR A 20 14.93 -4.01 -13.29
N ASP A 21 14.87 -3.04 -14.19
CA ASP A 21 13.97 -3.04 -15.37
C ASP A 21 12.48 -3.26 -15.05
N MET A 22 12.01 -2.69 -13.94
CA MET A 22 10.63 -2.81 -13.46
C MET A 22 10.09 -1.43 -13.05
N ALA A 23 8.79 -1.25 -13.13
CA ALA A 23 8.04 -0.10 -12.65
C ALA A 23 7.37 -0.41 -11.30
N ILE A 24 7.11 0.64 -10.54
CA ILE A 24 6.32 0.60 -9.32
C ILE A 24 5.41 1.82 -9.20
N SER A 25 4.15 1.59 -8.86
CA SER A 25 3.20 2.65 -8.49
C SER A 25 2.58 2.35 -7.14
N THR A 26 2.38 3.38 -6.33
CA THR A 26 1.78 3.28 -5.00
C THR A 26 0.54 4.16 -4.93
N SER A 27 -0.55 3.60 -4.41
CA SER A 27 -1.76 4.34 -4.04
C SER A 27 -1.90 4.32 -2.52
N GLY A 28 -2.10 5.48 -1.88
CA GLY A 28 -2.21 5.60 -0.43
C GLY A 28 -3.28 6.58 0.03
N ASP A 29 -3.90 6.31 1.19
CA ASP A 29 -4.90 7.22 1.79
C ASP A 29 -4.27 8.49 2.40
N TYR A 30 -2.95 8.49 2.57
CA TYR A 30 -2.17 9.55 3.22
C TYR A 30 -1.59 10.58 2.25
N GLU A 31 -1.73 10.41 0.93
CA GLU A 31 -1.08 11.34 -0.03
C GLU A 31 -1.85 12.65 -0.19
N ARG A 32 -3.16 12.56 -0.42
CA ARG A 32 -4.06 13.71 -0.59
C ARG A 32 -5.36 13.44 0.15
N TYR A 33 -5.57 14.16 1.25
CA TYR A 33 -6.72 14.02 2.12
C TYR A 33 -7.06 15.33 2.85
N PHE A 34 -8.25 15.36 3.44
CA PHE A 34 -8.65 16.32 4.45
C PHE A 34 -9.30 15.59 5.63
N ILE A 35 -9.49 16.29 6.76
CA ILE A 35 -10.10 15.71 7.98
C ILE A 35 -11.36 16.48 8.32
N ILE A 36 -12.46 15.76 8.53
CA ILE A 36 -13.72 16.30 9.05
C ILE A 36 -14.09 15.46 10.28
N GLU A 37 -14.29 16.12 11.42
CA GLU A 37 -14.72 15.47 12.68
C GLU A 37 -13.83 14.28 13.08
N GLY A 38 -12.51 14.40 12.86
CA GLY A 38 -11.54 13.34 13.17
C GLY A 38 -11.50 12.19 12.17
N LYS A 39 -12.36 12.19 11.14
CA LYS A 39 -12.35 11.21 10.04
C LYS A 39 -11.56 11.75 8.85
N ARG A 40 -10.65 10.92 8.31
CA ARG A 40 -9.88 11.19 7.09
C ARG A 40 -10.73 10.93 5.84
N TYR A 41 -10.69 11.87 4.90
CA TYR A 41 -11.29 11.74 3.57
C TYR A 41 -10.22 11.96 2.51
N HIS A 42 -9.90 10.92 1.74
CA HIS A 42 -8.85 10.94 0.72
C HIS A 42 -9.43 10.88 -0.70
N HIS A 43 -8.59 11.19 -1.68
CA HIS A 43 -8.95 11.36 -3.09
C HIS A 43 -9.28 10.06 -3.86
N ILE A 44 -9.08 8.88 -3.27
CA ILE A 44 -9.35 7.59 -3.93
C ILE A 44 -10.77 7.15 -3.56
N LEU A 45 -11.71 7.37 -4.47
CA LEU A 45 -13.13 7.15 -4.24
C LEU A 45 -13.56 5.73 -4.64
N ASN A 46 -14.41 5.12 -3.83
CA ASN A 46 -15.14 3.93 -4.20
C ASN A 46 -16.32 4.31 -5.11
N PRO A 47 -16.34 3.88 -6.38
CA PRO A 47 -17.38 4.27 -7.33
C PRO A 47 -18.78 3.74 -6.96
N LYS A 48 -18.87 2.72 -6.09
CA LYS A 48 -20.17 2.18 -5.63
C LYS A 48 -20.82 3.06 -4.57
N THR A 49 -20.02 3.76 -3.76
CA THR A 49 -20.53 4.54 -2.63
C THR A 49 -20.41 6.04 -2.84
N GLY A 50 -19.48 6.49 -3.69
CA GLY A 50 -19.10 7.90 -3.83
C GLY A 50 -18.23 8.42 -2.68
N TYR A 51 -17.89 7.56 -1.71
CA TYR A 51 -17.05 7.90 -0.56
C TYR A 51 -15.62 7.36 -0.73
N PRO A 52 -14.63 7.89 0.01
CA PRO A 52 -13.27 7.36 0.02
C PRO A 52 -13.23 5.86 0.36
N ALA A 53 -12.33 5.10 -0.28
CA ALA A 53 -12.18 3.66 -0.03
C ALA A 53 -11.45 3.39 1.30
N GLU A 54 -12.01 2.56 2.18
CA GLU A 54 -11.54 2.44 3.58
C GLU A 54 -10.76 1.14 3.88
N GLU A 55 -10.60 0.25 2.90
CA GLU A 55 -10.08 -1.10 3.14
C GLU A 55 -8.54 -1.20 3.18
N CYS A 56 -7.85 -0.24 2.54
CA CYS A 56 -6.40 -0.21 2.41
C CYS A 56 -5.82 1.12 2.92
N ARG A 57 -4.61 1.09 3.47
CA ARG A 57 -3.80 2.30 3.72
C ARG A 57 -2.83 2.56 2.59
N SER A 58 -2.25 1.49 2.03
CA SER A 58 -1.27 1.58 0.95
C SER A 58 -1.36 0.34 0.06
N VAL A 59 -1.23 0.53 -1.25
CA VAL A 59 -1.09 -0.54 -2.24
C VAL A 59 0.06 -0.16 -3.16
N SER A 60 1.09 -0.99 -3.23
CA SER A 60 2.19 -0.86 -4.18
C SER A 60 2.17 -2.02 -5.17
N ILE A 61 2.17 -1.72 -6.47
CA ILE A 61 2.15 -2.71 -7.55
C ILE A 61 3.46 -2.67 -8.31
N ILE A 62 4.02 -3.84 -8.61
CA ILE A 62 5.29 -4.02 -9.29
C ILE A 62 5.03 -4.81 -10.58
N ALA A 63 5.43 -4.23 -11.71
CA ALA A 63 5.30 -4.86 -13.03
C ALA A 63 6.36 -4.29 -13.98
N LYS A 64 6.39 -4.77 -15.24
CA LYS A 64 7.35 -4.28 -16.24
C LYS A 64 7.10 -2.84 -16.69
N ASP A 65 5.87 -2.37 -16.60
CA ASP A 65 5.44 -1.09 -17.20
C ASP A 65 4.52 -0.30 -16.26
N GLY A 66 4.72 1.02 -16.22
CA GLY A 66 3.94 1.94 -15.40
C GLY A 66 2.44 2.00 -15.75
N SER A 67 2.10 1.76 -17.02
CA SER A 67 0.71 1.65 -17.48
C SER A 67 -0.04 0.47 -16.90
N VAL A 68 0.68 -0.52 -16.34
CA VAL A 68 0.10 -1.61 -15.56
C VAL A 68 0.09 -1.23 -14.08
N THR A 69 1.22 -0.77 -13.52
CA THR A 69 1.31 -0.55 -12.07
C THR A 69 0.35 0.52 -11.56
N ASP A 70 0.18 1.62 -12.30
CA ASP A 70 -0.61 2.76 -11.88
C ASP A 70 -2.11 2.43 -11.72
N PRO A 71 -2.83 1.97 -12.77
CA PRO A 71 -4.25 1.66 -12.64
C PRO A 71 -4.51 0.48 -11.68
N PHE A 72 -3.60 -0.50 -11.62
CA PHE A 72 -3.73 -1.58 -10.65
C PHE A 72 -3.58 -1.09 -9.21
N SER A 73 -2.67 -0.15 -8.93
CA SER A 73 -2.50 0.36 -7.57
C SER A 73 -3.80 0.98 -7.04
N THR A 74 -4.48 1.76 -7.87
CA THR A 74 -5.78 2.37 -7.52
C THR A 74 -6.91 1.35 -7.48
N GLY A 75 -7.02 0.48 -8.49
CA GLY A 75 -8.09 -0.53 -8.56
C GLY A 75 -8.05 -1.51 -7.40
N ILE A 76 -6.85 -2.00 -7.05
CA ILE A 76 -6.63 -2.90 -5.91
C ILE A 76 -6.89 -2.16 -4.58
N PHE A 77 -6.52 -0.89 -4.47
CA PHE A 77 -6.83 -0.05 -3.29
C PHE A 77 -8.33 -0.02 -3.03
N ILE A 78 -9.13 0.20 -4.07
CA ILE A 78 -10.60 0.22 -3.99
C ILE A 78 -11.17 -1.17 -3.70
N LEU A 79 -10.60 -2.22 -4.30
CA LEU A 79 -11.08 -3.60 -4.18
C LEU A 79 -10.85 -4.18 -2.77
N GLY A 80 -9.81 -3.72 -2.07
CA GLY A 80 -9.44 -4.15 -0.72
C GLY A 80 -8.44 -5.31 -0.70
N ALA A 81 -7.76 -5.49 0.43
CA ALA A 81 -6.59 -6.37 0.53
C ALA A 81 -6.84 -7.83 0.18
N GLU A 82 -7.90 -8.45 0.72
CA GLU A 82 -8.14 -9.89 0.54
C GLU A 82 -8.47 -10.27 -0.91
N LYS A 83 -9.31 -9.47 -1.57
CA LYS A 83 -9.67 -9.68 -2.97
C LYS A 83 -8.54 -9.23 -3.89
N GLY A 84 -7.88 -8.15 -3.52
CA GLY A 84 -6.78 -7.56 -4.25
C GLY A 84 -5.60 -8.53 -4.40
N ILE A 85 -5.16 -9.13 -3.29
CA ILE A 85 -4.02 -10.04 -3.33
C ILE A 85 -4.30 -11.29 -4.16
N LYS A 86 -5.51 -11.85 -4.07
CA LYS A 86 -5.94 -12.99 -4.89
C LYS A 86 -5.93 -12.66 -6.38
N LEU A 87 -6.47 -11.50 -6.76
CA LEU A 87 -6.46 -11.06 -8.16
C LEU A 87 -5.02 -10.88 -8.69
N LEU A 88 -4.14 -10.28 -7.88
CA LEU A 88 -2.74 -10.11 -8.27
C LEU A 88 -2.03 -11.46 -8.46
N GLU A 89 -2.29 -12.43 -7.57
CA GLU A 89 -1.77 -13.80 -7.69
C GLU A 89 -2.28 -14.49 -8.97
N GLU A 90 -3.57 -14.41 -9.27
CA GLU A 90 -4.18 -14.98 -10.48
C GLU A 90 -3.60 -14.37 -11.76
N MET A 91 -3.28 -13.08 -11.73
CA MET A 91 -2.72 -12.34 -12.88
C MET A 91 -1.19 -12.44 -12.98
N GLY A 92 -0.51 -13.02 -11.99
CA GLY A 92 0.94 -13.08 -11.94
C GLY A 92 1.60 -11.70 -11.83
N ILE A 93 0.91 -10.73 -11.23
CA ILE A 93 1.39 -9.37 -11.00
C ILE A 93 1.85 -9.27 -9.55
N ASP A 94 3.00 -8.64 -9.31
CA ASP A 94 3.54 -8.52 -7.96
C ASP A 94 2.95 -7.31 -7.22
N GLY A 95 2.71 -7.47 -5.92
CA GLY A 95 2.18 -6.37 -5.13
C GLY A 95 2.29 -6.55 -3.62
N ILE A 96 2.28 -5.40 -2.94
CA ILE A 96 2.33 -5.25 -1.49
C ILE A 96 1.12 -4.40 -1.09
N ILE A 97 0.30 -4.93 -0.20
CA ILE A 97 -0.88 -4.25 0.32
C ILE A 97 -0.75 -4.10 1.84
N VAL A 98 -0.92 -2.88 2.34
CA VAL A 98 -1.09 -2.59 3.76
C VAL A 98 -2.56 -2.30 3.99
N ASP A 99 -3.24 -3.19 4.70
CA ASP A 99 -4.67 -3.01 4.98
C ASP A 99 -4.94 -1.94 6.05
N LYS A 100 -6.22 -1.63 6.28
CA LYS A 100 -6.65 -0.64 7.27
C LYS A 100 -6.16 -0.90 8.70
N ASN A 101 -5.85 -2.16 9.04
CA ASN A 101 -5.33 -2.58 10.34
C ASN A 101 -3.79 -2.55 10.39
N GLY A 102 -3.13 -2.22 9.29
CA GLY A 102 -1.68 -2.21 9.17
C GLY A 102 -1.08 -3.59 8.89
N LYS A 103 -1.89 -4.62 8.61
CA LYS A 103 -1.37 -5.93 8.22
C LYS A 103 -0.90 -5.90 6.77
N ILE A 104 0.24 -6.54 6.54
CA ILE A 104 0.92 -6.60 5.25
C ILE A 104 0.48 -7.87 4.51
N HIS A 105 0.12 -7.72 3.25
CA HIS A 105 -0.19 -8.81 2.32
C HIS A 105 0.74 -8.69 1.12
N THR A 106 1.36 -9.80 0.71
CA THR A 106 2.32 -9.81 -0.40
C THR A 106 2.08 -11.01 -1.31
N THR A 107 2.27 -10.79 -2.61
CA THR A 107 2.25 -11.88 -3.59
C THR A 107 3.42 -12.84 -3.33
N PRO A 108 3.29 -14.13 -3.66
CA PRO A 108 4.31 -15.13 -3.34
C PRO A 108 5.70 -14.81 -3.90
N ASN A 109 5.80 -14.21 -5.11
CA ASN A 109 7.11 -13.93 -5.74
C ASN A 109 7.91 -12.83 -5.06
N LEU A 110 7.27 -12.03 -4.21
CA LEU A 110 7.92 -11.00 -3.39
C LEU A 110 8.43 -11.55 -2.05
N ARG A 111 8.00 -12.76 -1.65
CA ARG A 111 8.46 -13.39 -0.40
C ARG A 111 9.96 -13.68 -0.52
N GLY A 112 10.75 -13.17 0.43
CA GLY A 112 12.21 -13.30 0.43
C GLY A 112 12.97 -12.27 -0.40
N LYS A 113 12.28 -11.40 -1.17
CA LYS A 113 12.86 -10.22 -1.83
C LYS A 113 12.54 -8.90 -1.11
N LEU A 114 11.58 -8.95 -0.19
CA LEU A 114 11.16 -7.83 0.62
C LEU A 114 11.86 -7.87 1.97
N GLU A 115 12.60 -6.82 2.30
CA GLU A 115 13.16 -6.60 3.62
C GLU A 115 12.23 -5.67 4.41
N ILE A 116 11.57 -6.18 5.44
CA ILE A 116 10.70 -5.39 6.32
C ILE A 116 11.53 -4.84 7.47
N ILE A 117 11.58 -3.52 7.60
CA ILE A 117 12.44 -2.81 8.57
C ILE A 117 11.69 -2.55 9.91
N GLY A 118 10.35 -2.50 9.87
CA GLY A 118 9.52 -2.04 11.00
C GLY A 118 9.25 -3.03 12.14
N ASP A 119 9.43 -4.35 11.94
CA ASP A 119 9.12 -5.34 13.00
C ASP A 119 10.22 -5.43 14.08
N SER A 120 11.47 -5.16 13.73
CA SER A 120 12.60 -5.28 14.66
C SER A 120 12.70 -4.12 15.68
N GLN A 121 11.96 -3.02 15.47
CA GLN A 121 12.03 -1.82 16.33
C GLN A 121 10.84 -1.69 17.29
N ARG A 122 9.72 -2.40 17.07
CA ARG A 122 8.57 -2.38 18.00
C ARG A 122 8.81 -3.19 19.28
N GLN A 123 9.67 -4.21 19.22
CA GLN A 123 9.92 -5.10 20.35
C GLN A 123 10.97 -4.57 21.35
N LYS A 124 11.69 -3.50 21.01
CA LYS A 124 12.73 -2.86 21.87
C LYS A 124 12.27 -1.59 22.59
N ARG A 125 11.01 -1.17 22.42
CA ARG A 125 10.46 0.03 23.08
C ARG A 125 9.53 -0.28 24.25
N THR A 126 9.48 -1.54 24.69
CA THR A 126 8.70 -2.01 25.84
C THR A 126 9.57 -2.45 27.02
N ASP A 127 10.83 -2.00 27.05
CA ASP A 127 11.81 -2.32 28.09
C ASP A 127 12.15 -1.03 28.88
#